data_AF-A0A9J7ASE6-F1
#
_entry.id   AF-A0A9J7ASE6-F1
#
_cell.length_a   1.000
_cell.length_b   1.000
_cell.length_c   1.000
_cell.angle_alpha   90.00
_cell.angle_beta   90.00
_cell.angle_gamma   90.00
#
_symmetry.space_group_name_H-M   'P 1'
#
loop_
_entity.id
_entity.type
_entity.pdbx_description
1 polymer ?
#
loop_
_entity_poly.entity_id
_entity_poly.type
_entity_poly.pdbx_seq_one_letter_code
_entity_poly.pdbx_strand_id
1 'polypeptide(L)'
;MRRIFAALAIGAAFVPAVAAEAGAQPFKLYRAVDEVRVQTVDHVGFEHSLANEYRLLALYEADDMVDWVDAERFAEKTLASARGETVPPERLEDWKLAEASVPALQSSRARLLRAFGRDARILAPHASARAQAQFDCWVEQAEEGHQQAHIAACRDGFLDAMLEIDAALANYELDRIERDYPAK
;
A
#
# COMPACT_ATOMS: atom_id res chain seq x y z
N MET A 1 -8.81 -44.33 -65.77
CA MET A 1 -7.48 -43.70 -65.62
C MET A 1 -7.24 -43.41 -64.14
N ARG A 2 -6.01 -43.64 -63.68
CA ARG A 2 -5.56 -43.80 -62.28
C ARG A 2 -5.95 -42.65 -61.33
N ARG A 3 -6.43 -43.02 -60.13
CA ARG A 3 -6.51 -42.14 -58.95
C ARG A 3 -5.12 -42.06 -58.31
N ILE A 4 -4.63 -40.84 -58.04
CA ILE A 4 -3.40 -40.61 -57.28
C ILE A 4 -3.80 -39.90 -55.99
N PHE A 5 -3.67 -40.59 -54.86
CA PHE A 5 -3.71 -40.00 -53.53
C PHE A 5 -2.29 -39.53 -53.19
N ALA A 6 -2.10 -38.22 -53.00
CA ALA A 6 -0.88 -37.66 -52.43
C ALA A 6 -1.06 -37.60 -50.91
N ALA A 7 -0.34 -38.44 -50.17
CA ALA A 7 -0.27 -38.37 -48.72
C ALA A 7 0.67 -37.23 -48.32
N LEU A 8 0.11 -36.19 -47.69
CA LEU A 8 0.89 -35.09 -47.09
C LEU A 8 1.31 -35.54 -45.68
N ALA A 9 2.61 -35.83 -45.50
CA ALA A 9 3.17 -36.15 -44.20
C ALA A 9 3.31 -34.87 -43.37
N ILE A 10 2.47 -34.70 -42.35
CA ILE A 10 2.60 -33.64 -41.35
C ILE A 10 3.69 -34.08 -40.36
N GLY A 11 4.91 -33.58 -40.56
CA GLY A 11 5.99 -33.72 -39.58
C GLY A 11 5.75 -32.77 -38.41
N ALA A 12 5.31 -33.29 -37.27
CA ALA A 12 5.26 -32.53 -36.02
C ALA A 12 6.70 -32.31 -35.53
N ALA A 13 7.22 -31.09 -35.66
CA ALA A 13 8.45 -30.68 -35.02
C ALA A 13 8.20 -30.57 -33.51
N PHE A 14 8.71 -31.53 -32.75
CA PHE A 14 8.69 -31.51 -31.29
C PHE A 14 9.71 -30.47 -30.83
N VAL A 15 9.25 -29.28 -30.46
CA VAL A 15 10.10 -28.30 -29.75
C VAL A 15 10.27 -28.84 -28.33
N PRO A 16 11.50 -29.18 -27.89
CA PRO A 16 11.70 -29.62 -26.52
C PRO A 16 11.37 -28.43 -25.61
N ALA A 17 10.42 -28.64 -24.70
CA ALA A 17 10.19 -27.72 -23.59
C ALA A 17 11.47 -27.70 -22.75
N VAL A 18 12.21 -26.59 -22.80
CA VAL A 18 13.29 -26.34 -21.86
C VAL A 18 12.62 -26.13 -20.51
N ALA A 19 12.78 -27.11 -19.61
CA ALA A 19 12.38 -26.94 -18.22
C ALA A 19 13.18 -25.75 -17.66
N ALA A 20 12.48 -24.67 -17.30
CA ALA A 20 13.09 -23.62 -16.50
C ALA A 20 13.49 -24.27 -15.17
N GLU A 21 14.80 -24.45 -14.96
CA GLU A 21 15.32 -24.83 -13.66
C GLU A 21 14.93 -23.71 -12.69
N ALA A 22 14.03 -24.01 -11.76
CA ALA A 22 13.78 -23.17 -10.60
C ALA A 22 15.04 -23.19 -9.74
N GLY A 23 16.03 -22.38 -10.10
CA GLY A 23 17.25 -22.19 -9.32
C GLY A 23 16.86 -21.76 -7.91
N ALA A 24 17.33 -22.50 -6.90
CA ALA A 24 17.17 -22.14 -5.51
C ALA A 24 17.76 -20.74 -5.29
N GLN A 25 16.89 -19.74 -5.11
CA GLN A 25 17.34 -18.40 -4.73
C GLN A 25 17.90 -18.48 -3.30
N PRO A 26 19.12 -17.99 -3.03
CA PRO A 26 19.64 -17.98 -1.67
C PRO A 26 18.68 -17.19 -0.77
N PHE A 27 18.36 -17.74 0.40
CA PHE A 27 17.53 -17.07 1.40
C PHE A 27 18.24 -15.79 1.83
N LYS A 28 17.71 -14.64 1.42
CA LYS A 28 18.17 -13.32 1.85
C LYS A 28 17.20 -12.81 2.91
N LEU A 29 17.74 -12.46 4.08
CA LEU A 29 16.99 -11.76 5.11
C LEU A 29 16.61 -10.36 4.61
N TYR A 30 15.41 -9.89 4.91
CA TYR A 30 14.90 -8.58 4.49
C TYR A 30 14.85 -8.38 2.98
N ARG A 31 14.36 -9.40 2.27
CA ARG A 31 14.32 -9.45 0.80
C ARG A 31 13.41 -8.36 0.24
N ALA A 32 12.30 -8.05 0.91
CA ALA A 32 11.38 -7.03 0.43
C ALA A 32 12.04 -5.64 0.47
N VAL A 33 12.82 -5.32 1.51
CA VAL A 33 13.57 -4.05 1.57
C VAL A 33 14.49 -3.88 0.36
N ASP A 34 15.22 -4.91 -0.04
CA ASP A 34 16.05 -4.85 -1.26
C ASP A 34 15.24 -4.65 -2.54
N GLU A 35 14.10 -5.33 -2.64
CA GLU A 35 13.24 -5.27 -3.81
C GLU A 35 12.65 -3.86 -4.00
N VAL A 36 12.19 -3.24 -2.91
CA VAL A 36 11.58 -1.91 -2.97
C VAL A 36 12.59 -0.80 -3.23
N ARG A 37 13.88 -0.95 -2.87
CA ARG A 37 14.93 0.06 -3.15
C ARG A 37 15.02 0.42 -4.63
N VAL A 38 14.91 -0.57 -5.50
CA VAL A 38 15.02 -0.40 -6.96
C VAL A 38 13.65 -0.24 -7.64
N GLN A 39 12.56 -0.24 -6.88
CA GLN A 39 11.22 -0.10 -7.43
C GLN A 39 10.94 1.33 -7.89
N THR A 40 10.38 1.44 -9.09
CA THR A 40 9.78 2.68 -9.62
C THR A 40 8.28 2.58 -9.49
N VAL A 41 7.64 3.65 -9.02
CA VAL A 41 6.17 3.76 -8.97
C VAL A 41 5.76 4.81 -9.98
N ASP A 42 5.24 4.40 -11.13
CA ASP A 42 4.92 5.26 -12.29
C ASP A 42 3.42 5.34 -12.60
N HIS A 43 2.58 5.00 -11.62
CA HIS A 43 1.14 4.92 -11.77
C HIS A 43 0.38 5.84 -10.79
N VAL A 44 -0.84 6.20 -11.17
CA VAL A 44 -1.73 7.09 -10.40
C VAL A 44 -2.88 6.30 -9.76
N GLY A 45 -3.36 6.75 -8.61
CA GLY A 45 -4.42 6.07 -7.84
C GLY A 45 -3.98 5.74 -6.42
N PHE A 46 -4.92 5.24 -5.61
CA PHE A 46 -4.69 4.98 -4.20
C PHE A 46 -3.62 3.92 -3.96
N GLU A 47 -3.70 2.78 -4.65
CA GLU A 47 -2.80 1.63 -4.45
C GLU A 47 -1.35 1.97 -4.80
N HIS A 48 -1.14 2.70 -5.89
CA HIS A 48 0.20 3.13 -6.29
C HIS A 48 0.75 4.23 -5.39
N SER A 49 -0.10 5.17 -4.97
CA SER A 49 0.30 6.17 -3.97
C SER A 49 0.67 5.49 -2.66
N LEU A 50 -0.12 4.52 -2.20
CA LEU A 50 0.11 3.78 -0.97
C LEU A 50 1.39 2.94 -1.05
N ALA A 51 1.67 2.33 -2.19
CA ALA A 51 2.95 1.66 -2.43
C ALA A 51 4.12 2.64 -2.28
N ASN A 52 4.03 3.84 -2.85
CA ASN A 52 5.07 4.85 -2.71
C ASN A 52 5.25 5.31 -1.25
N GLU A 53 4.16 5.56 -0.52
CA GLU A 53 4.23 5.98 0.88
C GLU A 53 4.87 4.89 1.77
N TYR A 54 4.46 3.62 1.62
CA TYR A 54 5.10 2.53 2.36
C TYR A 54 6.55 2.30 1.94
N ARG A 55 6.90 2.55 0.68
CA ARG A 55 8.30 2.45 0.24
C ARG A 55 9.15 3.46 0.98
N LEU A 56 8.68 4.71 1.09
CA LEU A 56 9.38 5.75 1.83
C LEU A 56 9.53 5.39 3.30
N LEU A 57 8.45 4.89 3.93
CA LEU A 57 8.50 4.43 5.32
C LEU A 57 9.47 3.26 5.52
N ALA A 58 9.42 2.24 4.67
CA ALA A 58 10.33 1.10 4.73
C ALA A 58 11.81 1.50 4.61
N LEU A 59 12.13 2.47 3.74
CA LEU A 59 13.49 2.96 3.57
C LEU A 59 13.93 3.83 4.76
N TYR A 60 13.04 4.65 5.31
CA TYR A 60 13.29 5.39 6.53
C TYR A 60 13.60 4.46 7.70
N GLU A 61 12.78 3.41 7.90
CA GLU A 61 13.03 2.43 8.96
C GLU A 61 14.37 1.70 8.76
N ALA A 62 14.70 1.29 7.53
CA ALA A 62 15.95 0.58 7.24
C ALA A 62 17.20 1.46 7.36
N ASP A 63 17.17 2.66 6.79
CA ASP A 63 18.36 3.48 6.57
C ASP A 63 18.61 4.48 7.69
N ASP A 64 17.55 5.04 8.29
CA ASP A 64 17.65 6.07 9.32
C ASP A 64 17.45 5.49 10.73
N MET A 65 16.46 4.61 10.91
CA MET A 65 16.14 4.00 12.22
C MET A 65 16.92 2.71 12.48
N VAL A 66 17.38 2.04 11.42
CA VAL A 66 18.02 0.72 11.45
C VAL A 66 17.09 -0.36 12.05
N ASP A 67 15.76 -0.15 11.95
CA ASP A 67 14.75 -1.16 12.27
C ASP A 67 14.42 -1.97 11.01
N TRP A 68 15.18 -3.05 10.83
CA TRP A 68 15.00 -3.91 9.67
C TRP A 68 13.74 -4.77 9.72
N VAL A 69 13.17 -5.00 10.91
CA VAL A 69 11.95 -5.82 11.05
C VAL A 69 10.75 -5.02 10.56
N ASP A 70 10.62 -3.77 11.00
CA ASP A 70 9.55 -2.89 10.54
C ASP A 70 9.78 -2.39 9.11
N ALA A 71 11.04 -2.18 8.71
CA ALA A 71 11.36 -1.93 7.32
C ALA A 71 10.86 -3.05 6.38
N GLU A 72 11.08 -4.32 6.74
CA GLU A 72 10.59 -5.44 5.93
C GLU A 72 9.07 -5.51 5.93
N ARG A 73 8.42 -5.28 7.07
CA ARG A 73 6.95 -5.20 7.15
C ARG A 73 6.40 -4.17 6.16
N PHE A 74 6.92 -2.94 6.17
CA PHE A 74 6.45 -1.88 5.27
C PHE A 74 6.88 -2.12 3.82
N ALA A 75 8.02 -2.77 3.58
CA ALA A 75 8.42 -3.19 2.25
C ALA A 75 7.47 -4.27 1.67
N GLU A 76 7.02 -5.23 2.47
CA GLU A 76 6.01 -6.21 2.02
C GLU A 76 4.68 -5.52 1.66
N LYS A 77 4.25 -4.53 2.47
CA LYS A 77 3.06 -3.72 2.18
C LYS A 77 3.21 -2.90 0.91
N THR A 78 4.41 -2.35 0.65
CA THR A 78 4.75 -1.68 -0.61
C THR A 78 4.53 -2.60 -1.79
N LEU A 79 5.10 -3.81 -1.76
CA LEU A 79 5.02 -4.78 -2.85
C LEU A 79 3.58 -5.26 -3.06
N ALA A 80 2.83 -5.52 -1.99
CA ALA A 80 1.42 -5.91 -2.08
C ALA A 80 0.57 -4.79 -2.73
N SER A 81 0.72 -3.56 -2.24
CA SER A 81 0.00 -2.41 -2.79
C SER A 81 0.35 -2.14 -4.25
N ALA A 82 1.63 -2.29 -4.64
CA ALA A 82 2.06 -2.13 -6.02
C ALA A 82 1.47 -3.17 -6.98
N ARG A 83 1.09 -4.35 -6.48
CA ARG A 83 0.34 -5.38 -7.24
C ARG A 83 -1.17 -5.13 -7.29
N GLY A 84 -1.65 -4.02 -6.73
CA GLY A 84 -3.08 -3.70 -6.63
C GLY A 84 -3.82 -4.54 -5.58
N GLU A 85 -3.10 -5.18 -4.65
CA GLU A 85 -3.72 -5.91 -3.55
C GLU A 85 -4.31 -4.93 -2.52
N THR A 86 -5.38 -5.35 -1.85
CA THR A 86 -5.95 -4.56 -0.75
C THR A 86 -5.04 -4.65 0.48
N VAL A 87 -4.34 -3.56 0.78
CA VAL A 87 -3.52 -3.43 2.00
C VAL A 87 -4.30 -2.63 3.04
N PRO A 88 -4.72 -3.20 4.18
CA PRO A 88 -5.41 -2.46 5.23
C PRO A 88 -4.44 -1.67 6.13
N PRO A 89 -4.92 -0.62 6.82
CA PRO A 89 -4.19 0.01 7.92
C PRO A 89 -3.90 -1.01 9.04
N GLU A 90 -2.82 -0.79 9.77
CA GLU A 90 -2.36 -1.64 10.86
C GLU A 90 -3.48 -1.98 11.85
N ARG A 91 -3.43 -3.22 12.35
CA ARG A 91 -4.35 -3.72 13.37
C ARG A 91 -3.68 -3.59 14.72
N LEU A 92 -4.29 -2.84 15.64
CA LEU A 92 -3.65 -2.49 16.92
C LEU A 92 -3.34 -3.72 17.78
N GLU A 93 -4.09 -4.79 17.63
CA GLU A 93 -3.88 -6.06 18.32
C GLU A 93 -2.61 -6.82 17.88
N ASP A 94 -2.01 -6.43 16.75
CA ASP A 94 -0.77 -7.02 16.24
C ASP A 94 0.48 -6.31 16.81
N TRP A 95 0.31 -5.27 17.64
CA TRP A 95 1.36 -4.40 18.18
C TRP A 95 1.31 -4.33 19.73
N LYS A 96 2.46 -4.25 20.40
CA LYS A 96 2.58 -4.16 21.87
C LYS A 96 2.48 -2.72 22.36
N LEU A 97 1.31 -2.14 22.17
CA LEU A 97 1.05 -0.74 22.50
C LEU A 97 0.88 -0.51 24.01
N ALA A 98 1.39 0.62 24.49
CA ALA A 98 1.04 1.10 25.83
C ALA A 98 -0.46 1.42 25.92
N GLU A 99 -1.10 1.07 27.04
CA GLU A 99 -2.55 1.27 27.24
C GLU A 99 -2.99 2.72 26.99
N ALA A 100 -2.14 3.69 27.32
CA ALA A 100 -2.41 5.12 27.13
C ALA A 100 -2.51 5.52 25.64
N SER A 101 -1.85 4.81 24.73
CA SER A 101 -1.82 5.11 23.29
C SER A 101 -3.04 4.54 22.56
N VAL A 102 -3.59 3.42 23.05
CA VAL A 102 -4.64 2.65 22.37
C VAL A 102 -5.89 3.48 22.02
N PRO A 103 -6.47 4.32 22.91
CA PRO A 103 -7.70 5.04 22.60
C PRO A 103 -7.58 5.99 21.40
N ALA A 104 -6.46 6.70 21.31
CA ALA A 104 -6.21 7.66 20.23
C ALA A 104 -6.01 6.96 18.89
N LEU A 105 -5.21 5.88 18.87
CA LEU A 105 -4.98 5.06 17.68
C LEU A 105 -6.28 4.38 17.21
N GLN A 106 -7.09 3.84 18.14
CA GLN A 106 -8.34 3.17 17.80
C GLN A 106 -9.34 4.14 17.17
N SER A 107 -9.50 5.33 17.75
CA SER A 107 -10.37 6.38 17.20
C SER A 107 -9.92 6.81 15.80
N SER A 108 -8.61 6.99 15.62
CA SER A 108 -7.99 7.41 14.36
C SER A 108 -8.15 6.38 13.26
N ARG A 109 -7.92 5.10 13.57
CA ARG A 109 -8.18 3.98 12.65
C ARG A 109 -9.63 3.93 12.21
N ALA A 110 -10.55 4.07 13.17
CA ALA A 110 -11.97 4.06 12.87
C ALA A 110 -12.39 5.26 11.99
N ARG A 111 -11.80 6.44 12.20
CA ARG A 111 -12.01 7.62 11.35
C ARG A 111 -11.52 7.37 9.93
N LEU A 112 -10.32 6.84 9.76
CA LEU A 112 -9.75 6.51 8.45
C LEU A 112 -10.63 5.51 7.68
N LEU A 113 -11.03 4.42 8.33
CA LEU A 113 -11.89 3.40 7.72
C LEU A 113 -13.28 3.94 7.34
N ARG A 114 -13.86 4.84 8.16
CA ARG A 114 -15.12 5.51 7.79
C ARG A 114 -14.97 6.40 6.56
N ALA A 115 -13.85 7.10 6.42
CA ALA A 115 -13.58 7.90 5.24
C ALA A 115 -13.43 7.02 3.99
N PHE A 116 -12.72 5.89 4.10
CA PHE A 116 -12.63 4.91 3.01
C PHE A 116 -13.99 4.35 2.60
N GLY A 117 -14.90 4.11 3.56
CA GLY A 117 -16.29 3.72 3.28
C GLY A 117 -17.15 4.80 2.63
N ARG A 118 -16.62 6.02 2.46
CA ARG A 118 -17.25 7.15 1.74
C ARG A 118 -16.47 7.50 0.47
N ASP A 119 -15.83 6.51 -0.15
CA ASP A 119 -15.07 6.65 -1.40
C ASP A 119 -13.85 7.59 -1.34
N ALA A 120 -13.29 7.86 -0.15
CA ALA A 120 -12.10 8.72 -0.01
C ALA A 120 -10.91 8.23 -0.84
N ARG A 121 -10.75 6.90 -1.03
CA ARG A 121 -9.69 6.33 -1.87
C ARG A 121 -9.82 6.71 -3.35
N ILE A 122 -11.03 7.04 -3.80
CA ILE A 122 -11.32 7.48 -5.17
C ILE A 122 -11.25 9.01 -5.24
N LEU A 123 -11.86 9.70 -4.27
CA LEU A 123 -12.00 11.16 -4.28
C LEU A 123 -10.71 11.89 -3.87
N ALA A 124 -9.86 11.25 -3.07
CA ALA A 124 -8.60 11.79 -2.56
C ALA A 124 -7.53 10.68 -2.44
N PRO A 125 -7.12 10.05 -3.56
CA PRO A 125 -6.25 8.87 -3.54
C PRO A 125 -4.90 9.12 -2.86
N HIS A 126 -4.24 10.24 -3.17
CA HIS A 126 -2.94 10.58 -2.58
C HIS A 126 -3.04 10.88 -1.08
N ALA A 127 -4.00 11.70 -0.66
CA ALA A 127 -4.22 12.00 0.76
C ALA A 127 -4.64 10.74 1.54
N SER A 128 -5.46 9.87 0.95
CA SER A 128 -5.85 8.58 1.52
C SER A 128 -4.66 7.65 1.73
N ALA A 129 -3.76 7.57 0.75
CA ALA A 129 -2.55 6.76 0.85
C ALA A 129 -1.63 7.26 1.97
N ARG A 130 -1.34 8.57 1.98
CA ARG A 130 -0.53 9.20 3.01
C ARG A 130 -1.16 9.05 4.40
N ALA A 131 -2.48 9.23 4.53
CA ALA A 131 -3.16 9.03 5.80
C ALA A 131 -2.98 7.59 6.31
N GLN A 132 -3.11 6.59 5.44
CA GLN A 132 -2.90 5.20 5.86
C GLN A 132 -1.45 4.93 6.28
N ALA A 133 -0.46 5.34 5.50
CA ALA A 133 0.94 5.13 5.84
C ALA A 133 1.36 5.88 7.10
N GLN A 134 0.92 7.13 7.29
CA GLN A 134 1.20 7.90 8.50
C GLN A 134 0.50 7.35 9.75
N PHE A 135 -0.71 6.79 9.60
CA PHE A 135 -1.37 6.07 10.69
C PHE A 135 -0.55 4.84 11.09
N ASP A 136 -0.06 4.07 10.12
CA ASP A 136 0.73 2.88 10.38
C ASP A 136 2.11 3.21 11.00
N CYS A 137 2.78 4.26 10.53
CA CYS A 137 3.96 4.81 11.21
C CYS A 137 3.65 5.19 12.66
N TRP A 138 2.50 5.84 12.90
CA TRP A 138 2.14 6.24 14.26
C TRP A 138 1.88 5.02 15.16
N VAL A 139 1.34 3.92 14.64
CA VAL A 139 1.19 2.67 15.40
C VAL A 139 2.56 2.10 15.77
N GLU A 140 3.49 2.02 14.83
CA GLU A 140 4.85 1.53 15.03
C GLU A 140 5.61 2.39 16.06
N GLN A 141 5.73 3.69 15.82
CA GLN A 141 6.41 4.61 16.74
C GLN A 141 5.78 4.63 18.15
N ALA A 142 4.48 4.33 18.26
CA ALA A 142 3.80 4.23 19.55
C ALA A 142 4.09 2.90 20.29
N GLU A 143 4.42 1.81 19.60
CA GLU A 143 4.96 0.60 20.22
C GLU A 143 6.37 0.87 20.76
N GLU A 144 7.21 1.55 19.98
CA GLU A 144 8.56 1.93 20.37
C GLU A 144 8.61 2.86 21.58
N GLY A 145 7.72 3.84 21.63
CA GLY A 145 7.41 4.67 22.81
C GLY A 145 8.52 5.61 23.31
N HIS A 146 9.70 5.66 22.68
CA HIS A 146 10.87 6.37 23.21
C HIS A 146 11.17 7.71 22.52
N GLN A 147 10.73 7.94 21.27
CA GLN A 147 10.99 9.19 20.55
C GLN A 147 9.72 9.99 20.26
N GLN A 148 9.34 10.82 21.23
CA GLN A 148 8.07 11.57 21.19
C GLN A 148 7.92 12.48 19.96
N ALA A 149 9.03 12.98 19.40
CA ALA A 149 9.01 13.79 18.19
C ALA A 149 8.62 12.98 16.94
N HIS A 150 9.09 11.75 16.80
CA HIS A 150 8.72 10.87 15.68
C HIS A 150 7.27 10.40 15.78
N ILE A 151 6.82 10.02 16.99
CA ILE A 151 5.40 9.74 17.28
C ILE A 151 4.52 10.93 16.87
N ALA A 152 4.91 12.15 17.27
CA ALA A 152 4.16 13.35 16.93
C ALA A 152 4.17 13.62 15.42
N ALA A 153 5.31 13.48 14.74
CA ALA A 153 5.40 13.68 13.30
C ALA A 153 4.48 12.72 12.52
N CYS A 154 4.46 11.44 12.88
CA CYS A 154 3.58 10.47 12.22
C CYS A 154 2.10 10.74 12.51
N ARG A 155 1.74 11.05 13.76
CA ARG A 155 0.38 11.48 14.12
C ARG A 155 -0.05 12.72 13.35
N ASP A 156 0.78 13.75 13.30
CA ASP A 156 0.42 15.04 12.72
C ASP A 156 0.28 14.91 11.21
N GLY A 157 1.17 14.17 10.54
CA GLY A 157 1.01 13.85 9.12
C GLY A 157 -0.25 13.03 8.81
N PHE A 158 -0.69 12.14 9.71
CA PHE A 158 -1.99 11.47 9.59
C PHE A 158 -3.14 12.48 9.67
N LEU A 159 -3.12 13.37 10.67
CA LEU A 159 -4.17 14.36 10.88
C LEU A 159 -4.28 15.34 9.70
N ASP A 160 -3.16 15.80 9.17
CA ASP A 160 -3.11 16.69 8.00
C ASP A 160 -3.69 15.99 6.76
N ALA A 161 -3.29 14.73 6.53
CA ALA A 161 -3.86 13.95 5.43
C ALA A 161 -5.37 13.72 5.59
N MET A 162 -5.86 13.52 6.83
CA MET A 162 -7.29 13.42 7.10
C MET A 162 -8.03 14.73 6.84
N LEU A 163 -7.43 15.90 7.06
CA LEU A 163 -8.04 17.19 6.72
C LEU A 163 -8.24 17.34 5.22
N GLU A 164 -7.26 16.91 4.41
CA GLU A 164 -7.39 16.91 2.95
C GLU A 164 -8.48 15.94 2.46
N ILE A 165 -8.57 14.76 3.08
CA ILE A 165 -9.65 13.80 2.81
C ILE A 165 -11.01 14.42 3.13
N ASP A 166 -11.16 15.04 4.31
CA ASP A 166 -12.42 15.67 4.72
C ASP A 166 -12.83 16.79 3.76
N ALA A 167 -11.88 17.60 3.29
CA ALA A 167 -12.12 18.64 2.30
C ALA A 167 -12.60 18.07 0.96
N ALA A 168 -11.96 17.01 0.45
CA ALA A 168 -12.37 16.36 -0.79
C ALA A 168 -13.77 15.74 -0.70
N LEU A 169 -14.08 15.08 0.43
CA LEU A 169 -15.41 14.51 0.68
C LEU A 169 -16.48 15.59 0.79
N ALA A 170 -16.17 16.72 1.42
CA ALA A 170 -17.08 17.86 1.52
C ALA A 170 -17.35 18.49 0.16
N ASN A 171 -16.32 18.71 -0.65
CA ASN A 171 -16.46 19.26 -2.00
C ASN A 171 -17.32 18.36 -2.88
N TYR A 172 -17.07 17.05 -2.87
CA TYR A 172 -17.89 16.08 -3.60
C TYR A 172 -19.37 16.13 -3.19
N GLU A 173 -19.64 16.26 -1.89
CA GLU A 173 -21.01 16.36 -1.37
C GLU A 173 -21.69 17.67 -1.80
N LEU A 174 -20.97 18.79 -1.79
CA LEU A 174 -21.49 20.07 -2.27
C LEU A 174 -21.81 20.03 -3.78
N ASP A 175 -20.89 19.49 -4.58
CA ASP A 175 -21.09 19.32 -6.03
C ASP A 175 -22.27 18.39 -6.33
N ARG A 176 -22.47 17.36 -5.51
CA ARG A 176 -23.63 16.48 -5.58
C ARG A 176 -24.93 17.22 -5.28
N ILE A 177 -24.96 18.01 -4.21
CA ILE A 177 -26.13 18.80 -3.83
C ILE A 177 -26.50 19.80 -4.92
N GLU A 178 -25.55 20.55 -5.47
CA GLU A 178 -25.81 21.54 -6.52
C GLU A 178 -26.36 20.88 -7.79
N ARG A 179 -25.82 19.72 -8.16
CA ARG A 179 -26.32 18.94 -9.30
C ARG A 179 -27.73 18.40 -9.08
N ASP A 180 -28.02 17.89 -7.88
CA ASP A 180 -29.30 17.26 -7.56
C ASP A 180 -30.40 18.30 -7.24
N TYR A 181 -30.02 19.51 -6.79
CA TYR A 181 -30.91 20.59 -6.36
C TYR A 181 -30.43 21.99 -6.81
N PRO A 182 -30.42 22.29 -8.12
CA PRO A 182 -29.86 23.55 -8.63
C PRO A 182 -30.68 24.77 -8.17
N ALA A 183 -29.98 25.87 -7.85
CA ALA A 183 -30.63 27.14 -7.58
C ALA A 183 -31.41 27.63 -8.82
N LYS A 184 -32.61 28.19 -8.61
CA LYS A 184 -33.49 28.71 -9.67
C LYS A 184 -33.05 30.08 -10.18
#